data_AF-A0A928XI88-F1
#
_entry.id   AF-A0A928XI88-F1
#
_cell.length_a   1.000
_cell.length_b   1.000
_cell.length_c   1.000
_cell.angle_alpha   90.00
_cell.angle_beta   90.00
_cell.angle_gamma   90.00
#
_symmetry.space_group_name_H-M   'P 1'
#
loop_
_entity.id
_entity.type
_entity.pdbx_description
1 polymer ?
#
loop_
_entity_poly.entity_id
_entity_poly.type
_entity_poly.pdbx_seq_one_letter_code
_entity_poly.pdbx_strand_id
1 'polypeptide(L)'
;MPKLIFEDKVPSGEEFQQALAQAMSNTNPVDDLLELSNELRDFEQKYHMSSIEFYEEYQAGSLSDELQHCIEWVATYEFFLKTKRQLEMALMRAAVQPALPELAP
;
A
#
# COMPACT_ATOMS: atom_id res chain seq x y z
N MET A 1 3.85 -3.58 -1.51
CA MET A 1 4.36 -2.84 -2.70
C MET A 1 5.60 -3.55 -3.21
N PRO A 2 5.86 -3.66 -4.53
CA PRO A 2 7.03 -4.39 -5.00
C PRO A 2 8.32 -3.63 -4.65
N LYS A 3 9.15 -4.23 -3.79
CA LYS A 3 10.48 -3.72 -3.43
C LYS A 3 11.51 -4.32 -4.40
N LEU A 4 12.15 -3.46 -5.20
CA LEU A 4 13.25 -3.86 -6.09
C LEU A 4 14.58 -3.52 -5.41
N ILE A 5 15.42 -4.53 -5.20
CA ILE A 5 16.76 -4.36 -4.63
C ILE A 5 17.76 -4.72 -5.73
N PHE A 6 18.65 -3.79 -6.04
CA PHE A 6 19.75 -3.98 -6.98
C PHE A 6 21.07 -3.94 -6.21
N GLU A 7 21.76 -5.07 -6.12
CA GLU A 7 23.07 -5.16 -5.45
C GLU A 7 24.19 -4.83 -6.46
N ASP A 8 25.08 -3.91 -6.09
CA ASP A 8 26.33 -3.51 -6.77
C ASP A 8 26.25 -2.92 -8.19
N LYS A 9 25.10 -2.98 -8.88
CA LYS A 9 24.94 -2.41 -10.23
C LYS A 9 23.65 -1.61 -10.37
N VAL A 10 23.79 -0.34 -10.76
CA VAL A 10 22.64 0.49 -11.15
C VAL A 10 22.10 -0.04 -12.50
N PRO A 11 20.83 -0.45 -12.58
CA PRO A 11 20.25 -0.94 -13.84
C PRO A 11 20.17 0.19 -14.87
N SER A 12 20.23 -0.16 -16.14
CA SER A 12 19.82 0.76 -17.21
C SER A 12 18.32 1.08 -17.09
N GLY A 13 17.89 2.18 -17.71
CA GLY A 13 16.47 2.59 -17.66
C GLY A 13 15.51 1.52 -18.18
N GLU A 14 15.92 0.76 -19.20
CA GLU A 14 15.12 -0.33 -19.77
C GLU A 14 15.05 -1.54 -18.83
N GLU A 15 16.18 -1.94 -18.23
CA GLU A 15 16.23 -3.02 -17.24
C GLU A 15 15.37 -2.69 -16.01
N PHE A 16 15.38 -1.44 -15.54
CA PHE A 16 14.54 -0.99 -14.44
C PHE A 16 13.05 -1.07 -14.80
N GLN A 17 12.66 -0.60 -16.00
CA GLN A 17 11.27 -0.66 -16.46
C GLN A 17 10.76 -2.10 -16.56
N GLN A 18 11.57 -3.02 -17.08
CA GLN A 18 11.22 -4.43 -17.16
C GLN A 18 11.07 -5.07 -15.78
N ALA A 19 12.02 -4.81 -14.87
CA ALA A 19 11.95 -5.31 -13.50
C ALA A 19 10.72 -4.80 -12.75
N LEU A 20 10.39 -3.50 -12.94
CA LEU A 20 9.20 -2.90 -12.35
C LEU A 20 7.91 -3.52 -12.91
N ALA A 21 7.79 -3.67 -14.23
CA ALA A 21 6.63 -4.29 -14.85
C ALA A 21 6.41 -5.74 -14.39
N GLN A 22 7.49 -6.51 -14.27
CA GLN A 22 7.44 -7.89 -13.79
C GLN A 22 7.08 -7.99 -12.31
N ALA A 23 7.56 -7.07 -11.48
CA ALA A 23 7.20 -7.06 -10.07
C ALA A 23 5.73 -6.65 -9.87
N MET A 24 5.24 -5.67 -10.65
CA MET A 24 3.84 -5.24 -10.65
C MET A 24 2.86 -6.29 -11.21
N SER A 25 3.30 -7.20 -12.07
CA SER A 25 2.43 -8.29 -12.55
C SER A 25 2.25 -9.42 -11.53
N ASN A 26 3.18 -9.53 -10.59
CA ASN A 26 3.17 -10.55 -9.53
C ASN A 26 2.59 -10.05 -8.21
N THR A 27 2.26 -8.76 -8.10
CA THR A 27 1.69 -8.20 -6.85
C THR A 27 0.26 -8.66 -6.62
N ASN A 28 0.01 -9.10 -5.39
CA ASN A 28 -1.33 -9.35 -4.87
C ASN A 28 -1.77 -8.13 -4.04
N PRO A 29 -2.81 -7.39 -4.46
CA PRO A 29 -3.26 -6.18 -3.76
C PRO A 29 -3.75 -6.45 -2.33
N VAL A 30 -4.11 -7.69 -2.00
CA VAL A 30 -4.46 -8.09 -0.62
C VAL A 30 -3.20 -8.16 0.24
N ASP A 31 -2.13 -8.77 -0.27
CA ASP A 31 -0.86 -8.88 0.46
C ASP A 31 -0.24 -7.50 0.67
N ASP A 32 -0.33 -6.63 -0.35
CA ASP A 32 0.09 -5.22 -0.24
C ASP A 32 -0.68 -4.47 0.86
N LEU A 33 -2.00 -4.71 0.97
CA LEU A 33 -2.82 -4.08 1.99
C LEU A 33 -2.45 -4.57 3.41
N LEU A 34 -2.14 -5.86 3.54
CA LEU A 34 -1.68 -6.46 4.81
C LEU A 34 -0.29 -5.95 5.20
N GLU A 35 0.62 -5.79 4.25
CA GLU A 35 1.95 -5.21 4.49
C GLU A 35 1.81 -3.78 5.04
N LEU A 36 1.04 -2.93 4.36
CA LEU A 36 0.78 -1.55 4.80
C LEU A 36 0.11 -1.49 6.18
N SER A 37 -0.83 -2.40 6.46
CA SER A 37 -1.46 -2.50 7.78
C SER A 37 -0.46 -2.85 8.89
N ASN A 38 0.53 -3.69 8.59
CA ASN A 38 1.56 -4.04 9.57
C ASN A 38 2.53 -2.88 9.79
N GLU A 39 2.94 -2.20 8.72
CA GLU A 39 3.80 -1.01 8.81
C GLU A 39 3.12 0.08 9.66
N LEU A 40 1.83 0.35 9.47
CA LEU A 40 1.07 1.28 10.31
C LEU A 40 1.07 0.86 11.78
N ARG A 41 0.85 -0.43 12.08
CA ARG A 41 0.88 -0.95 13.45
C ARG A 41 2.26 -0.77 14.09
N ASP A 42 3.34 -0.94 13.33
CA ASP A 42 4.69 -0.77 13.84
C ASP A 42 4.97 0.70 14.21
N PHE A 43 4.43 1.66 13.44
CA PHE A 43 4.42 3.07 13.83
C PHE A 43 3.62 3.30 15.11
N GLU A 44 2.42 2.70 15.23
CA GLU A 44 1.60 2.86 16.44
C GLU A 44 2.32 2.37 17.69
N GLN A 45 3.02 1.24 17.58
CA GLN A 45 3.83 0.68 18.68
C GLN A 45 5.04 1.55 18.98
N LYS A 46 5.74 2.02 17.94
CA LYS A 46 6.95 2.84 18.09
C LYS A 46 6.65 4.18 18.79
N TYR A 47 5.55 4.82 18.42
CA TYR A 47 5.20 6.16 18.91
C TYR A 47 4.13 6.14 20.02
N HIS A 48 3.62 4.96 20.40
CA HIS A 48 2.56 4.80 21.40
C HIS A 48 1.32 5.66 21.08
N MET A 49 1.01 5.76 19.79
CA MET A 49 -0.02 6.63 19.24
C MET A 49 -0.82 5.84 18.22
N SER A 50 -2.14 5.82 18.35
CA SER A 50 -3.02 5.17 17.38
C SER A 50 -3.00 5.89 16.03
N SER A 51 -3.35 5.18 14.96
CA SER A 51 -3.49 5.77 13.62
C SER A 51 -4.53 6.92 13.59
N ILE A 52 -5.50 6.92 14.52
CA ILE A 52 -6.48 8.00 14.64
C ILE A 52 -5.80 9.25 15.20
N GLU A 53 -5.04 9.12 16.28
CA GLU A 53 -4.31 10.24 16.89
C GLU A 53 -3.28 10.81 15.91
N PHE A 54 -2.54 9.97 15.18
CA PHE A 54 -1.65 10.41 14.11
C PHE A 54 -2.38 11.22 13.03
N TYR A 55 -3.58 10.77 12.63
CA TYR A 55 -4.38 11.46 11.62
C TYR A 55 -4.90 12.82 12.12
N GLU A 56 -5.34 12.89 13.39
CA GLU A 56 -5.81 14.13 14.00
C GLU A 56 -4.69 15.18 14.10
N GLU A 57 -3.50 14.77 14.55
CA GLU A 57 -2.33 15.65 14.65
C GLU A 57 -1.83 16.11 13.28
N TYR A 58 -1.85 15.22 12.28
CA TYR A 58 -1.56 15.57 10.88
C TYR A 58 -2.54 16.62 10.35
N GLN A 59 -3.84 16.42 10.56
CA GLN A 59 -4.88 17.36 10.10
C GLN A 59 -4.83 18.71 10.84
N ALA A 60 -4.39 18.71 12.09
CA ALA A 60 -4.20 19.92 12.89
C ALA A 60 -2.93 20.71 12.51
N GLY A 61 -2.05 20.13 11.67
CA GLY A 61 -0.75 20.70 11.36
C GLY A 61 0.18 20.78 12.57
N SER A 62 -0.09 20.02 13.64
CA SER A 62 0.66 20.00 14.91
C SER A 62 1.65 18.84 14.99
N LEU A 63 2.09 18.31 13.86
CA LEU A 63 3.22 17.38 13.84
C LEU A 63 4.46 18.13 14.35
N SER A 64 4.81 17.89 15.62
CA SER A 64 5.98 18.44 16.30
C SER A 64 7.28 18.11 15.54
N ASP A 65 8.37 18.81 15.84
CA ASP A 65 9.68 18.51 15.22
C ASP A 65 10.15 17.05 15.46
N GLU A 66 9.68 16.38 16.52
CA GLU A 66 9.92 14.94 16.76
C GLU A 66 9.14 14.03 15.79
N LEU A 67 8.03 14.54 15.24
CA LEU A 67 7.15 13.89 14.27
C LEU A 67 7.59 14.18 12.82
N GLN A 68 8.80 14.67 12.57
CA GLN A 68 9.39 14.72 11.22
C GLN A 68 9.43 13.33 10.55
N HIS A 69 9.43 12.26 11.35
CA HIS A 69 9.27 10.86 10.93
C HIS A 69 7.82 10.46 10.55
N CYS A 70 6.82 11.31 10.77
CA CYS A 70 5.44 11.06 10.37
C CYS A 70 5.21 11.15 8.88
N ILE A 71 6.13 11.72 8.11
CA ILE A 71 6.02 11.77 6.65
C ILE A 71 5.92 10.34 6.10
N GLU A 72 6.69 9.40 6.66
CA GLU A 72 6.61 7.98 6.31
C GLU A 72 5.26 7.38 6.71
N TRP A 73 4.80 7.61 7.94
CA TRP A 73 3.49 7.14 8.40
C TRP A 73 2.34 7.67 7.53
N VAL A 74 2.33 8.98 7.23
CA VAL A 74 1.31 9.62 6.38
C VAL A 74 1.31 8.99 5.00
N ALA A 75 2.49 8.82 4.39
CA ALA A 75 2.60 8.16 3.09
C ALA A 75 2.07 6.72 3.14
N THR A 76 2.46 5.93 4.16
CA THR A 76 1.95 4.56 4.35
C THR A 76 0.43 4.55 4.54
N TYR A 77 -0.13 5.49 5.30
CA TYR A 77 -1.57 5.59 5.56
C TYR A 77 -2.36 5.96 4.30
N GLU A 78 -1.87 6.93 3.51
CA GLU A 78 -2.47 7.28 2.22
C GLU A 78 -2.45 6.11 1.24
N PHE A 79 -1.32 5.38 1.17
CA PHE A 79 -1.23 4.18 0.35
C PHE A 79 -2.20 3.10 0.83
N PHE A 80 -2.32 2.88 2.13
CA PHE A 80 -3.27 1.93 2.70
C PHE A 80 -4.71 2.26 2.26
N LEU A 81 -5.14 3.51 2.40
CA LEU A 81 -6.48 3.95 2.01
C LEU A 81 -6.73 3.76 0.50
N LYS A 82 -5.74 4.08 -0.33
CA LYS A 82 -5.82 3.91 -1.78
C LYS A 82 -5.97 2.44 -2.17
N THR A 83 -5.12 1.57 -1.63
CA THR A 83 -5.14 0.12 -1.90
C THR A 83 -6.44 -0.51 -1.41
N LYS A 84 -6.89 -0.14 -0.21
CA LYS A 84 -8.18 -0.59 0.35
C LYS A 84 -9.33 -0.26 -0.60
N ARG A 85 -9.42 0.99 -1.06
CA ARG A 85 -10.47 1.44 -1.97
C ARG A 85 -10.44 0.70 -3.31
N GLN A 86 -9.25 0.46 -3.86
CA GLN A 86 -9.10 -0.33 -5.09
C GLN A 86 -9.61 -1.76 -4.91
N LEU A 87 -9.28 -2.39 -3.78
CA LEU A 87 -9.72 -3.74 -3.46
C LEU A 87 -11.23 -3.81 -3.26
N GLU A 88 -11.81 -2.87 -2.51
CA GLU A 88 -13.27 -2.75 -2.34
C GLU A 88 -13.99 -2.62 -3.68
N MET A 89 -13.48 -1.77 -4.58
CA MET A 89 -14.04 -1.61 -5.94
C MET A 89 -13.93 -2.89 -6.77
N ALA A 90 -12.80 -3.61 -6.68
CA ALA A 90 -12.61 -4.87 -7.38
C ALA A 90 -13.56 -5.95 -6.86
N LEU A 91 -13.70 -6.07 -5.54
CA LEU A 91 -14.62 -7.01 -4.89
C LEU A 91 -16.08 -6.70 -5.22
N MET A 92 -16.49 -5.42 -5.21
CA MET A 92 -17.83 -5.02 -5.63
C MET A 92 -18.12 -5.40 -7.09
N ARG A 93 -17.15 -5.19 -8.00
CA ARG A 93 -17.31 -5.60 -9.41
C ARG A 93 -17.46 -7.12 -9.54
N ALA A 94 -16.62 -7.88 -8.85
CA ALA A 94 -16.70 -9.34 -8.85
C ALA A 94 -18.02 -9.86 -8.27
N ALA A 95 -18.53 -9.22 -7.21
CA ALA A 95 -19.80 -9.58 -6.58
C ALA A 95 -21.04 -9.25 -7.43
N VAL A 96 -20.93 -8.28 -8.35
CA VAL A 96 -22.02 -7.85 -9.24
C VAL A 96 -22.02 -8.59 -10.58
N GLN A 97 -20.89 -9.19 -10.99
CA GLN A 97 -20.86 -10.02 -12.20
C GLN A 97 -21.63 -11.34 -11.97
N PRO A 98 -22.68 -11.63 -12.74
CA PRO A 98 -23.30 -12.95 -12.68
C PRO A 98 -22.27 -13.98 -13.14
N ALA A 99 -22.20 -15.13 -12.45
CA ALA A 99 -21.49 -16.29 -12.94
C ALA A 99 -21.89 -16.50 -14.41
N LEU A 100 -20.92 -16.41 -15.33
CA LEU A 100 -21.14 -16.75 -16.72
C LEU A 100 -21.89 -18.08 -16.75
N PRO A 101 -23.03 -18.19 -17.45
CA PRO A 101 -23.66 -19.49 -17.61
C PRO A 101 -22.59 -20.38 -18.25
N GLU A 102 -22.17 -21.41 -17.50
CA GLU A 102 -21.38 -22.51 -18.05
C GLU A 102 -22.07 -22.88 -19.36
N LEU A 103 -21.34 -22.70 -20.47
CA LEU A 103 -21.73 -23.27 -21.75
C LEU A 103 -21.76 -24.79 -21.53
N ALA A 104 -22.94 -25.27 -21.16
CA ALA A 104 -23.22 -26.70 -21.12
C ALA A 104 -23.03 -27.28 -22.53
N PRO A 105 -22.47 -28.50 -22.63
CA PRO A 105 -21.97 -29.08 -23.88
C PRO A 105 -23.04 -29.29 -24.95
#